data_AF-A0A955EL66-F1
#
_entry.id   AF-A0A955EL66-F1
#
_cell.length_a   1.000
_cell.length_b   1.000
_cell.length_c   1.000
_cell.angle_alpha   90.00
_cell.angle_beta   90.00
_cell.angle_gamma   90.00
#
_symmetry.space_group_name_H-M   'P 1'
#
loop_
_entity.id
_entity.type
_entity.pdbx_description
1 polymer ?
#
loop_
_entity_poly.entity_id
_entity_poly.type
_entity_poly.pdbx_seq_one_letter_code
_entity_poly.pdbx_strand_id
1 'polypeptide(L)'
;AVETLKIASEKSISGEFDLVICDELSNAVHDGLLGVNDLKSIINNRSKNTSLCITGRNFPPKLLSSVDIATNMTKLKHHFDDQFIANKGIDY
;
A
#
# COMPACT_ATOMS: atom_id res chain seq x y z
N ALA A 1 11.50 -0.42 6.57
CA ALA A 1 10.82 0.40 5.56
C ALA A 1 11.65 0.51 4.28
N VAL A 2 12.85 1.12 4.32
CA VAL A 2 13.68 1.32 3.11
C VAL A 2 14.08 0.00 2.43
N GLU A 3 14.58 -0.97 3.19
CA GLU A 3 14.99 -2.27 2.64
C GLU A 3 13.81 -3.04 2.01
N THR A 4 12.68 -3.11 2.71
CA THR A 4 11.48 -3.80 2.21
C THR A 4 10.89 -3.12 0.97
N LEU A 5 10.91 -1.78 0.91
CA LEU A 5 10.53 -1.05 -0.30
C LEU A 5 11.46 -1.35 -1.48
N LYS A 6 12.77 -1.45 -1.23
CA LYS A 6 13.74 -1.81 -2.28
C LYS A 6 13.40 -3.18 -2.88
N ILE A 7 13.15 -4.18 -2.04
CA ILE A 7 12.74 -5.52 -2.49
C ILE A 7 11.44 -5.44 -3.29
N ALA A 8 10.42 -4.74 -2.77
CA ALA A 8 9.14 -4.60 -3.48
C ALA A 8 9.31 -3.91 -4.85
N SER A 9 10.18 -2.91 -4.93
CA SER A 9 10.50 -2.21 -6.18
C SER A 9 11.23 -3.13 -7.17
N GLU A 10 12.23 -3.88 -6.71
CA GLU A 10 12.95 -4.84 -7.56
C GLU A 10 12.00 -5.90 -8.13
N LYS A 11 11.08 -6.42 -7.32
CA LYS A 11 10.09 -7.42 -7.73
C LYS A 11 8.99 -6.86 -8.62
N SER A 12 8.57 -5.60 -8.42
CA SER A 12 7.58 -4.96 -9.29
C SER A 12 8.17 -4.57 -10.64
N ILE A 13 9.46 -4.20 -10.69
CA ILE A 13 10.18 -3.86 -11.92
C ILE A 13 10.53 -5.11 -12.74
N SER A 14 10.85 -6.24 -12.09
CA SER A 14 11.34 -7.43 -12.80
C SER A 14 10.34 -8.01 -13.82
N GLY A 15 9.03 -7.83 -13.58
CA GLY A 15 8.00 -8.43 -14.42
C GLY A 15 7.84 -9.95 -14.26
N GLU A 16 8.53 -10.55 -13.29
CA GLU A 16 8.45 -11.99 -12.97
C GLU A 16 7.18 -12.34 -12.19
N PHE A 17 6.54 -11.34 -11.58
CA PHE A 17 5.35 -11.48 -10.75
C PHE A 17 4.17 -10.78 -11.42
N ASP A 18 3.04 -11.46 -11.51
CA ASP A 18 1.80 -10.85 -12.01
C ASP A 18 1.22 -9.83 -11.02
N LEU A 19 1.51 -10.00 -9.71
CA LEU A 19 1.02 -9.15 -8.63
C LEU A 19 2.07 -8.97 -7.53
N VAL A 20 2.30 -7.72 -7.14
CA VAL A 20 3.05 -7.34 -5.94
C VAL A 20 2.13 -6.58 -5.00
N ILE A 21 2.03 -7.02 -3.74
CA ILE A 21 1.21 -6.38 -2.71
C ILE A 21 2.14 -5.65 -1.74
N CYS A 22 1.98 -4.33 -1.68
CA CYS A 22 2.66 -3.45 -0.75
C CYS A 22 1.70 -3.10 0.39
N ASP A 23 1.67 -3.98 1.39
CA ASP A 23 0.81 -3.82 2.56
C ASP A 23 1.30 -2.67 3.45
N GLU A 24 0.37 -1.79 3.85
CA GLU A 24 0.59 -0.60 4.70
C GLU A 24 1.62 0.41 4.19
N LEU A 25 1.91 0.40 2.88
CA LEU A 25 2.89 1.31 2.28
C LEU A 25 2.45 2.77 2.37
N SER A 26 1.15 3.08 2.24
CA SER A 26 0.68 4.46 2.35
C SER A 26 0.84 5.01 3.77
N ASN A 27 0.71 4.17 4.80
CA ASN A 27 0.97 4.57 6.20
C ASN A 27 2.44 4.92 6.38
N ALA A 28 3.35 4.09 5.87
CA ALA A 28 4.78 4.34 5.97
C ALA A 28 5.17 5.70 5.34
N VAL A 29 4.52 6.09 4.25
CA VAL A 29 4.71 7.42 3.62
C VAL A 29 4.09 8.53 4.45
N HIS A 30 2.87 8.32 4.95
CA HIS A 30 2.16 9.28 5.78
C HIS A 30 2.91 9.61 7.08
N ASP A 31 3.45 8.58 7.73
CA ASP A 31 4.18 8.67 9.01
C ASP A 31 5.63 9.15 8.83
N GLY A 32 6.06 9.43 7.60
CA GLY A 32 7.39 9.96 7.29
C GLY A 32 8.52 8.92 7.32
N LEU A 33 8.20 7.62 7.40
CA LEU A 33 9.18 6.53 7.29
C LEU A 33 9.71 6.38 5.85
N LEU A 34 8.92 6.80 4.87
CA LEU A 34 9.26 6.86 3.45
C LEU A 34 8.81 8.21 2.86
N GLY A 35 9.47 8.66 1.80
CA GLY A 35 9.09 9.87 1.09
C GLY A 35 7.94 9.63 0.10
N VAL A 36 7.17 10.67 -0.20
CA VAL A 36 6.15 10.62 -1.28
C VAL A 36 6.78 10.26 -2.64
N ASN A 37 8.04 10.64 -2.86
CA ASN A 37 8.77 10.29 -4.07
C ASN A 37 9.09 8.79 -4.16
N ASP A 38 9.24 8.11 -3.03
CA ASP A 38 9.47 6.66 -2.99
C ASP A 38 8.21 5.92 -3.47
N LEU A 39 7.04 6.33 -2.98
CA LEU A 39 5.74 5.82 -3.43
C LEU A 39 5.50 6.11 -4.92
N LYS A 40 5.79 7.34 -5.36
CA LYS A 40 5.68 7.70 -6.78
C LYS A 40 6.60 6.85 -7.67
N SER A 41 7.81 6.56 -7.19
CA SER A 41 8.80 5.77 -7.92
C SER A 41 8.32 4.34 -8.16
N ILE A 42 7.85 3.64 -7.12
CA ILE A 42 7.38 2.25 -7.27
C ILE A 42 6.12 2.16 -8.15
N ILE A 43 5.21 3.13 -8.07
CA ILE A 43 4.01 3.19 -8.93
C ILE A 43 4.40 3.31 -10.41
N ASN A 44 5.35 4.20 -10.73
CA ASN A 44 5.70 4.53 -12.10
C ASN A 44 6.67 3.54 -12.76
N ASN A 45 7.54 2.90 -11.97
CA ASN A 45 8.61 2.07 -12.50
C ASN A 45 8.22 0.59 -12.64
N ARG A 46 7.07 0.17 -12.10
CA ARG A 46 6.60 -1.21 -12.21
C ARG A 46 6.55 -1.69 -13.68
N SER A 47 6.80 -2.98 -13.88
CA SER A 47 6.61 -3.62 -15.18
C SER A 47 5.14 -3.51 -15.63
N LYS A 48 4.92 -3.39 -16.94
CA LYS A 48 3.57 -3.42 -17.53
C LYS A 48 2.84 -4.75 -17.32
N ASN A 49 3.60 -5.82 -17.07
CA ASN A 49 3.06 -7.15 -16.81
C ASN A 49 2.77 -7.38 -15.31
N THR A 50 3.12 -6.42 -14.44
CA THR A 50 2.96 -6.56 -12.99
C THR A 50 1.91 -5.58 -12.47
N SER A 51 0.89 -6.13 -11.83
CA SER A 51 -0.08 -5.37 -11.05
C SER A 51 0.55 -5.00 -9.69
N LEU A 52 0.29 -3.78 -9.23
CA LEU A 52 0.75 -3.30 -7.94
C LEU A 52 -0.47 -2.97 -7.06
N CYS A 53 -0.60 -3.66 -5.93
CA CYS A 53 -1.61 -3.37 -4.93
C CYS A 53 -0.97 -2.63 -3.76
N ILE A 54 -1.50 -1.48 -3.40
CA ILE A 54 -1.00 -0.66 -2.28
C ILE A 54 -2.13 -0.53 -1.28
N THR A 55 -1.86 -0.88 -0.03
CA THR A 55 -2.84 -0.74 1.07
C THR A 55 -2.36 0.29 2.08
N GLY A 56 -3.26 0.61 2.99
CA GLY A 56 -3.08 1.56 4.07
C GLY A 56 -4.01 2.77 3.96
N ARG A 57 -3.91 3.62 4.97
CA ARG A 57 -4.62 4.87 5.16
C ARG A 57 -3.85 6.04 4.55
N ASN A 58 -4.54 7.17 4.38
CA ASN A 58 -3.93 8.46 4.02
C ASN A 58 -3.09 8.44 2.73
N PHE A 59 -3.54 7.69 1.72
CA PHE A 59 -2.88 7.70 0.40
C PHE A 59 -2.77 9.14 -0.14
N PRO A 60 -1.58 9.60 -0.59
CA PRO A 60 -1.39 10.98 -1.01
C PRO A 60 -2.33 11.40 -2.16
N PRO A 61 -3.23 12.39 -1.98
CA PRO A 61 -4.20 12.76 -3.01
C PRO A 61 -3.58 13.19 -4.32
N LYS A 62 -2.37 13.78 -4.27
CA LYS A 62 -1.59 14.20 -5.44
C LYS A 62 -1.16 13.04 -6.36
N LEU A 63 -1.22 11.80 -5.87
CA LEU A 63 -0.85 10.60 -6.63
C LEU A 63 -2.08 9.79 -7.08
N LEU A 64 -3.31 10.22 -6.75
CA LEU A 64 -4.53 9.52 -7.19
C LEU A 64 -4.65 9.45 -8.72
N SER A 65 -4.21 10.48 -9.43
CA SER A 65 -4.19 10.48 -10.90
C SER A 65 -3.14 9.54 -11.50
N SER A 66 -2.27 8.94 -10.68
CA SER A 66 -1.21 8.03 -11.11
C SER A 66 -1.55 6.55 -10.87
N VAL A 67 -2.77 6.25 -10.39
CA VAL A 67 -3.24 4.88 -10.16
C VAL A 67 -4.49 4.60 -10.99
N ASP A 68 -4.65 3.34 -11.39
CA ASP A 68 -5.75 2.90 -12.25
C ASP A 68 -7.06 2.69 -11.46
N ILE A 69 -6.93 2.20 -10.22
CA ILE A 69 -8.06 1.88 -9.33
C ILE A 69 -7.72 2.41 -7.94
N ALA A 70 -8.68 3.08 -7.30
CA ALA A 70 -8.58 3.53 -5.92
C ALA A 70 -9.90 3.26 -5.19
N THR A 71 -9.82 2.55 -4.06
CA THR A 71 -10.96 2.25 -3.19
C THR A 71 -10.70 2.85 -1.81
N ASN A 72 -11.68 3.58 -1.28
CA ASN A 72 -11.63 4.15 0.07
C ASN A 72 -12.51 3.34 1.03
N MET A 73 -11.88 2.61 1.96
CA MET A 73 -12.59 1.86 3.00
C MET A 73 -12.97 2.81 4.14
N THR A 74 -14.26 3.17 4.22
CA THR A 74 -14.79 4.05 5.27
C THR A 74 -15.31 3.21 6.44
N LYS A 75 -14.82 3.46 7.65
CA LYS A 75 -15.30 2.78 8.88
C LYS A 75 -16.71 3.26 9.22
N LEU A 76 -17.74 2.49 8.84
CA LEU A 76 -19.13 2.75 9.21
C LEU A 76 -19.46 2.24 10.62
N LYS A 77 -18.94 1.06 10.97
CA LYS A 77 -19.03 0.43 12.29
C LYS A 77 -17.86 -0.55 12.45
N HIS A 78 -17.29 -0.65 13.64
CA HIS A 78 -16.28 -1.65 13.98
C HIS A 78 -16.50 -2.16 15.41
N HIS A 79 -16.32 -3.46 15.68
CA HIS A 79 -16.49 -4.05 17.01
C HIS A 79 -15.49 -3.51 18.04
N PHE A 80 -14.33 -3.02 17.58
CA PHE A 80 -13.42 -2.25 18.43
C PHE A 80 -14.09 -1.01 19.07
N ASP A 81 -15.07 -0.39 18.41
CA ASP A 81 -15.81 0.75 18.97
C ASP A 81 -16.64 0.34 20.20
N ASP A 82 -17.04 -0.94 20.27
CA ASP A 82 -17.74 -1.56 21.41
C ASP A 82 -16.75 -2.21 22.42
N GLN A 83 -15.47 -1.80 22.38
CA GLN A 83 -14.38 -2.28 23.25
C GLN A 83 -14.00 -3.77 23.13
N PHE A 84 -14.42 -4.43 22.04
CA PHE A 84 -13.91 -5.77 21.74
C PHE A 84 -12.45 -5.71 21.27
N ILE A 85 -11.63 -6.62 21.79
CA ILE A 85 -10.22 -6.77 21.40
C ILE A 85 -10.06 -7.59 20.12
N ALA A 86 -8.86 -7.52 19.55
CA ALA A 86 -8.49 -8.24 18.33
C ALA A 86 -8.58 -9.77 18.52
N ASN A 87 -9.16 -10.45 17.53
CA ASN A 87 -9.35 -11.89 17.49
C ASN A 87 -8.46 -12.52 16.44
N LYS A 88 -7.79 -13.61 16.81
CA LYS A 88 -7.02 -14.43 15.87
C LYS A 88 -7.95 -15.03 14.80
N GLY A 89 -7.56 -14.92 13.54
CA GLY A 89 -8.31 -15.36 12.37
C GLY A 89 -9.33 -14.36 11.83
N ILE A 90 -9.54 -13.22 12.51
CA ILE A 90 -10.40 -12.12 12.05
C ILE A 90 -9.57 -10.86 11.89
N ASP A 91 -8.92 -10.42 12.96
CA ASP A 91 -8.15 -9.18 13.01
C ASP A 91 -6.66 -9.40 12.69
N TYR A 92 -6.15 -10.63 12.94
CA TYR A 92 -4.76 -11.03 12.66
C TYR A 92 -4.57 -12.55 12.52
#